data_AF-A0A661PFT0-F1
#
_entry.id   AF-A0A661PFT0-F1
#
_cell.length_a   1.000
_cell.length_b   1.000
_cell.length_c   1.000
_cell.angle_alpha   90.00
_cell.angle_beta   90.00
_cell.angle_gamma   90.00
#
_symmetry.space_group_name_H-M   'P 1'
#
loop_
_entity.id
_entity.type
_entity.pdbx_description
1 polymer ?
#
loop_
_entity_poly.entity_id
_entity_poly.type
_entity_poly.pdbx_seq_one_letter_code
_entity_poly.pdbx_strand_id
1 'polypeptide(L)'
;MGGGGLGGTGGTGGTGGTTTSSGTGGQGGEGGTVGPECGDGQIEGQEVCDDQNIVADDGCTQCAIDPGYTCSGQPSDCQLIAPQIGMAGPGLNMSIYDGQGSGSIYDGTIGTMSCVDVILGNAGFHATQTVRVAVGIDHGFLGDLVIKLFSPLGTESTLMSRPGVTETVDAYYGPSGDGSNLTSTHPVTFRDDAGDSAEDMGDSIAWNEEACKDDARCNYFTSPGAGPGSSLADFNGEDPVGTWRLCVADGDNGDSGSIDSVTLSVLAW
;
A
#
# COMPACT_ATOMS: atom_id res chain seq x y z
N MET A 1 64.87 -27.16 34.18
CA MET A 1 65.11 -25.89 34.89
C MET A 1 63.74 -25.45 35.39
N GLY A 2 63.34 -25.83 36.60
CA GLY A 2 63.75 -25.19 37.87
C GLY A 2 62.84 -23.97 38.05
N GLY A 3 61.70 -24.07 38.75
CA GLY A 3 61.59 -24.14 40.22
C GLY A 3 61.25 -22.72 40.72
N GLY A 4 60.36 -22.42 41.66
CA GLY A 4 59.58 -23.17 42.64
C GLY A 4 59.16 -22.17 43.75
N GLY A 5 58.13 -22.49 44.53
CA GLY A 5 57.91 -21.91 45.87
C GLY A 5 56.66 -21.02 46.05
N LEU A 6 55.82 -21.13 47.08
CA LEU A 6 55.20 -22.21 47.88
C LEU A 6 54.37 -21.53 49.00
N GLY A 7 53.30 -22.21 49.45
CA GLY A 7 52.71 -22.10 50.79
C GLY A 7 51.52 -21.14 50.91
N GLY A 8 50.33 -21.50 51.41
CA GLY A 8 49.79 -22.58 52.25
C GLY A 8 48.44 -22.04 52.80
N THR A 9 47.46 -22.73 53.38
CA THR A 9 47.24 -24.08 53.95
C THR A 9 45.72 -24.23 54.17
N GLY A 10 45.13 -25.41 53.89
CA GLY A 10 44.44 -26.27 54.88
C GLY A 10 42.91 -26.05 54.95
N GLY A 11 42.06 -26.95 54.45
CA GLY A 11 41.55 -28.18 55.10
C GLY A 11 40.02 -27.99 55.35
N THR A 12 39.08 -28.94 55.32
CA THR A 12 39.00 -30.40 55.24
C THR A 12 37.52 -30.80 55.01
N GLY A 13 37.24 -31.89 54.29
CA GLY A 13 36.27 -32.92 54.74
C GLY A 13 34.91 -33.11 54.03
N GLY A 14 34.64 -34.34 53.56
CA GLY A 14 33.31 -34.98 53.48
C GLY A 14 32.72 -35.21 52.08
N THR A 15 33.15 -36.21 51.30
CA THR A 15 32.59 -37.57 51.14
C THR A 15 31.15 -37.70 50.61
N GLY A 16 31.04 -38.19 49.35
CA GLY A 16 30.31 -39.41 48.98
C GLY A 16 28.80 -39.34 48.73
N GLY A 17 28.36 -39.84 47.57
CA GLY A 17 26.98 -40.30 47.38
C GLY A 17 26.45 -40.22 45.95
N THR A 18 26.79 -41.18 45.11
CA THR A 18 26.10 -41.50 43.86
C THR A 18 24.74 -42.16 44.10
N THR A 19 23.77 -41.84 43.21
CA THR A 19 22.55 -42.58 42.81
C THR A 19 21.47 -42.86 43.87
N THR A 20 20.25 -42.33 43.68
CA THR A 20 19.06 -43.08 43.22
C THR A 20 17.85 -42.15 43.08
N SER A 21 17.04 -42.45 42.06
CA SER A 21 15.69 -41.98 41.75
C SER A 21 14.69 -42.01 42.92
N SER A 22 13.61 -41.25 42.74
CA SER A 22 12.25 -41.47 43.27
C SER A 22 11.81 -40.55 44.42
N GLY A 23 11.08 -39.50 44.05
CA GLY A 23 9.74 -39.24 44.56
C GLY A 23 9.58 -38.72 45.98
N THR A 24 9.42 -37.40 46.09
CA THR A 24 8.48 -36.73 47.01
C THR A 24 8.05 -35.45 46.28
N GLY A 25 6.82 -35.33 45.77
CA GLY A 25 5.70 -35.00 46.62
C GLY A 25 5.74 -33.52 47.03
N GLY A 26 5.90 -32.61 46.06
CA GLY A 26 5.76 -31.17 46.27
C GLY A 26 4.28 -30.81 46.25
N GLN A 27 3.78 -30.41 47.41
CA GLN A 27 2.40 -29.99 47.65
C GLN A 27 2.07 -28.74 46.82
N GLY A 28 0.78 -28.64 46.47
CA GLY A 28 0.21 -27.58 45.64
C GLY A 28 0.64 -26.19 46.07
N GLY A 29 1.13 -25.43 45.09
CA GLY A 29 1.15 -23.98 45.14
C GLY A 29 -0.28 -23.49 45.09
N GLU A 30 -0.69 -22.86 46.17
CA GLU A 30 -1.94 -22.13 46.29
C GLU A 30 -1.99 -21.03 45.23
N GLY A 31 -3.01 -21.11 44.36
CA GLY A 31 -3.71 -19.96 43.77
C GLY A 31 -2.86 -18.75 43.41
N GLY A 32 -1.81 -18.94 42.62
CA GLY A 32 -1.38 -17.88 41.74
C GLY A 32 -2.57 -17.60 40.84
N THR A 33 -3.26 -16.50 41.06
CA THR A 33 -4.03 -15.89 39.97
C THR A 33 -2.98 -15.59 38.92
N VAL A 34 -2.77 -16.53 37.99
CA VAL A 34 -2.14 -16.24 36.71
C VAL A 34 -3.08 -15.18 36.15
N GLY A 35 -2.69 -13.91 36.28
CA GLY A 35 -3.31 -12.88 35.49
C GLY A 35 -3.04 -13.23 34.03
N PRO A 36 -3.88 -12.76 33.09
CA PRO A 36 -3.64 -12.99 31.66
C PRO A 36 -2.16 -12.71 31.35
N GLU A 37 -1.43 -13.75 30.95
CA GLU A 37 0.00 -13.71 30.67
C GLU A 37 0.17 -13.85 29.16
N CYS A 38 0.47 -12.71 28.54
CA CYS A 38 0.66 -12.66 27.11
C CYS A 38 1.79 -13.59 26.65
N GLY A 39 1.50 -14.41 25.65
CA GLY A 39 2.42 -15.37 25.05
C GLY A 39 2.33 -16.77 25.66
N ASP A 40 1.27 -17.09 26.40
CA ASP A 40 1.02 -18.42 26.96
C ASP A 40 0.15 -19.32 26.06
N GLY A 41 -0.34 -18.77 24.95
CA GLY A 41 -1.19 -19.42 23.96
C GLY A 41 -2.68 -19.38 24.28
N GLN A 42 -3.09 -18.66 25.33
CA GLN A 42 -4.49 -18.48 25.69
C GLN A 42 -4.92 -17.03 25.53
N ILE A 43 -6.16 -16.82 25.09
CA ILE A 43 -6.73 -15.48 25.02
C ILE A 43 -7.60 -15.30 26.26
N GLU A 44 -7.12 -14.51 27.22
CA GLU A 44 -7.75 -14.31 28.51
C GLU A 44 -7.87 -12.80 28.85
N GLY A 45 -8.88 -12.45 29.63
CA GLY A 45 -9.05 -11.07 30.11
C GLY A 45 -9.22 -10.04 28.99
N GLN A 46 -8.18 -9.26 28.70
CA GLN A 46 -8.18 -8.16 27.73
C GLN A 46 -7.35 -8.44 26.48
N GLU A 47 -6.83 -9.65 26.33
CA GLU A 47 -6.02 -10.04 25.18
C GLU A 47 -6.89 -10.09 23.92
N VAL A 48 -6.37 -9.54 22.81
CA VAL A 48 -7.01 -9.62 21.49
C VAL A 48 -6.46 -10.81 20.70
N CYS A 49 -5.21 -11.18 20.98
CA CYS A 49 -4.48 -12.31 20.43
C CYS A 49 -3.50 -12.84 21.48
N ASP A 50 -3.03 -14.08 21.26
CA ASP A 50 -1.88 -14.68 21.96
C ASP A 50 -1.30 -15.78 21.06
N ASP A 51 -0.12 -15.55 20.49
CA ASP A 51 0.54 -16.46 19.54
C ASP A 51 1.67 -17.30 20.18
N GLN A 52 1.59 -17.52 21.50
CA GLN A 52 2.56 -18.27 22.32
C GLN A 52 3.94 -17.60 22.46
N ASN A 53 4.04 -16.30 22.16
CA ASN A 53 5.27 -15.56 22.39
C ASN A 53 5.01 -14.05 22.64
N ILE A 54 6.07 -13.25 22.75
CA ILE A 54 6.01 -11.78 22.96
C ILE A 54 6.95 -11.03 21.99
N VAL A 55 7.32 -11.67 20.90
CA VAL A 55 8.13 -11.11 19.82
C VAL A 55 7.30 -10.04 19.14
N ALA A 56 7.97 -8.97 18.72
CA ALA A 56 7.31 -7.91 17.99
C ALA A 56 7.27 -8.21 16.50
N ASP A 57 6.22 -7.70 15.82
CA ASP A 57 6.06 -7.72 14.37
C ASP A 57 5.84 -9.12 13.75
N ASP A 58 5.47 -10.13 14.54
CA ASP A 58 5.01 -11.45 14.06
C ASP A 58 3.49 -11.60 14.07
N GLY A 59 2.77 -10.56 14.52
CA GLY A 59 1.33 -10.45 14.44
C GLY A 59 0.64 -10.26 15.79
N CYS A 60 1.30 -10.58 16.90
CA CYS A 60 0.75 -10.41 18.24
C CYS A 60 1.75 -9.84 19.25
N THR A 61 1.90 -8.52 19.28
CA THR A 61 2.76 -7.84 20.27
C THR A 61 1.94 -7.29 21.43
N GLN A 62 2.38 -7.53 22.67
CA GLN A 62 1.69 -7.03 23.87
C GLN A 62 0.19 -7.40 23.90
N CYS A 63 -0.15 -8.57 23.32
CA CYS A 63 -1.51 -9.12 23.23
C CYS A 63 -2.52 -8.22 22.51
N ALA A 64 -1.98 -7.38 21.63
CA ALA A 64 -2.71 -6.66 20.61
C ALA A 64 -2.25 -7.17 19.24
N ILE A 65 -3.17 -7.21 18.28
CA ILE A 65 -2.84 -7.55 16.90
C ILE A 65 -1.95 -6.45 16.32
N ASP A 66 -0.85 -6.83 15.70
CA ASP A 66 0.08 -5.89 15.09
C ASP A 66 -0.53 -5.23 13.83
N PRO A 67 -0.16 -3.97 13.50
CA PRO A 67 -0.60 -3.32 12.28
C PRO A 67 -0.31 -4.16 11.03
N GLY A 68 -1.32 -4.35 10.19
CA GLY A 68 -1.21 -5.16 8.97
C GLY A 68 -1.35 -6.67 9.19
N TYR A 69 -1.68 -7.13 10.39
CA TYR A 69 -1.95 -8.54 10.69
C TYR A 69 -3.42 -8.78 11.02
N THR A 70 -3.85 -10.02 10.80
CA THR A 70 -5.09 -10.56 11.33
C THR A 70 -4.78 -11.87 12.03
N CYS A 71 -5.33 -12.07 13.23
CA CYS A 71 -5.10 -13.24 14.06
C CYS A 71 -6.42 -13.99 14.27
N SER A 72 -6.35 -15.31 14.30
CA SER A 72 -7.52 -16.15 14.59
C SER A 72 -7.14 -17.40 15.38
N GLY A 73 -8.10 -17.95 16.12
CA GLY A 73 -7.87 -19.15 16.93
C GLY A 73 -7.26 -18.88 18.31
N GLN A 74 -7.00 -19.98 19.03
CA GLN A 74 -6.34 -19.99 20.33
C GLN A 74 -5.53 -21.29 20.46
N PRO A 75 -4.19 -21.23 20.47
CA PRO A 75 -3.36 -20.05 20.27
C PRO A 75 -3.66 -19.32 18.96
N SER A 76 -3.42 -18.01 18.94
CA SER A 76 -3.58 -17.16 17.77
C SER A 76 -2.63 -17.57 16.66
N ASP A 77 -3.19 -17.78 15.48
CA ASP A 77 -2.48 -17.91 14.22
C ASP A 77 -2.61 -16.58 13.48
N CYS A 78 -1.51 -15.83 13.42
CA CYS A 78 -1.45 -14.49 12.86
C CYS A 78 -0.85 -14.50 11.45
N GLN A 79 -1.48 -13.75 10.54
CA GLN A 79 -1.04 -13.64 9.15
C GLN A 79 -1.16 -12.20 8.66
N LEU A 80 -0.32 -11.83 7.69
CA LEU A 80 -0.41 -10.55 7.02
C LEU A 80 -1.75 -10.40 6.29
N ILE A 81 -2.36 -9.23 6.42
CA ILE A 81 -3.55 -8.86 5.67
C ILE A 81 -3.15 -8.67 4.21
N ALA A 82 -3.86 -9.37 3.33
CA ALA A 82 -3.68 -9.19 1.89
C ALA A 82 -4.43 -7.93 1.42
N PRO A 83 -3.84 -7.13 0.51
CA PRO A 83 -4.57 -6.04 -0.12
C PRO A 83 -5.82 -6.53 -0.84
N GLN A 84 -6.90 -5.76 -0.74
CA GLN A 84 -8.08 -5.91 -1.58
C GLN A 84 -7.75 -5.45 -2.99
N ILE A 85 -8.08 -6.28 -3.98
CA ILE A 85 -7.83 -5.99 -5.39
C ILE A 85 -9.16 -5.82 -6.13
N GLY A 86 -9.34 -4.67 -6.75
CA GLY A 86 -10.41 -4.40 -7.70
C GLY A 86 -9.83 -4.20 -9.09
N MET A 87 -10.50 -4.73 -10.12
CA MET A 87 -10.03 -4.66 -11.51
C MET A 87 -11.17 -4.28 -12.45
N ALA A 88 -10.82 -3.48 -13.46
CA ALA A 88 -11.62 -3.26 -14.66
C ALA A 88 -10.69 -3.39 -15.88
N GLY A 89 -11.07 -4.20 -16.87
CA GLY A 89 -10.16 -4.58 -17.97
C GLY A 89 -9.24 -5.77 -17.62
N PRO A 90 -8.24 -6.09 -18.46
CA PRO A 90 -7.91 -5.44 -19.74
C PRO A 90 -9.00 -5.61 -20.81
N GLY A 91 -8.88 -4.85 -21.90
CA GLY A 91 -9.82 -4.86 -23.02
C GLY A 91 -11.03 -3.96 -22.85
N LEU A 92 -10.97 -2.95 -21.97
CA LEU A 92 -12.05 -1.96 -21.85
C LEU A 92 -12.22 -1.16 -23.15
N ASN A 93 -11.10 -0.76 -23.77
CA ASN A 93 -11.06 0.10 -24.96
C ASN A 93 -12.01 1.31 -24.82
N MET A 94 -12.01 1.93 -23.64
CA MET A 94 -12.89 3.06 -23.32
C MET A 94 -12.23 4.34 -23.79
N SER A 95 -12.84 5.05 -24.75
CA SER A 95 -12.33 6.32 -25.23
C SER A 95 -12.17 7.34 -24.10
N ILE A 96 -11.03 8.03 -24.08
CA ILE A 96 -10.79 9.20 -23.25
C ILE A 96 -11.49 10.39 -23.91
N TYR A 97 -12.21 11.16 -23.10
CA TYR A 97 -12.92 12.33 -23.58
C TYR A 97 -11.94 13.47 -23.90
N ASP A 98 -11.96 13.92 -25.15
CA ASP A 98 -11.05 14.91 -25.77
C ASP A 98 -11.79 16.19 -26.23
N GLY A 99 -13.06 16.34 -25.84
CA GLY A 99 -13.87 17.52 -26.18
C GLY A 99 -14.39 17.60 -27.62
N GLN A 100 -14.22 16.58 -28.48
CA GLN A 100 -14.67 16.66 -29.88
C GLN A 100 -16.19 16.87 -30.02
N GLY A 101 -16.57 18.08 -30.46
CA GLY A 101 -17.89 18.39 -31.01
C GLY A 101 -18.95 18.96 -30.05
N SER A 102 -18.69 19.10 -28.75
CA SER A 102 -19.69 19.65 -27.81
C SER A 102 -19.18 20.67 -26.79
N GLY A 103 -17.90 21.02 -26.83
CA GLY A 103 -17.30 21.91 -25.84
C GLY A 103 -17.24 21.25 -24.47
N SER A 104 -16.18 20.49 -24.26
CA SER A 104 -15.40 20.62 -23.03
C SER A 104 -14.00 20.08 -23.26
N ILE A 105 -13.05 20.99 -23.11
CA ILE A 105 -11.65 20.71 -22.85
C ILE A 105 -11.55 20.52 -21.33
N TYR A 106 -10.63 19.70 -20.81
CA TYR A 106 -10.50 19.47 -19.38
C TYR A 106 -10.61 20.77 -18.56
N ASP A 107 -11.58 20.83 -17.64
CA ASP A 107 -11.94 22.04 -16.88
C ASP A 107 -11.79 21.89 -15.37
N GLY A 108 -11.12 20.81 -14.93
CA GLY A 108 -10.95 20.46 -13.53
C GLY A 108 -12.07 19.60 -12.97
N THR A 109 -13.20 19.50 -13.67
CA THR A 109 -14.38 18.77 -13.17
C THR A 109 -14.45 17.36 -13.73
N ILE A 110 -15.00 16.43 -12.94
CA ILE A 110 -15.26 15.06 -13.37
C ILE A 110 -16.17 14.97 -14.62
N GLY A 111 -16.96 16.02 -14.89
CA GLY A 111 -17.83 16.09 -16.07
C GLY A 111 -17.07 16.17 -17.39
N THR A 112 -15.78 16.49 -17.35
CA THR A 112 -14.88 16.55 -18.51
C THR A 112 -13.88 15.40 -18.55
N MET A 113 -14.15 14.32 -17.81
CA MET A 113 -13.29 13.13 -17.74
C MET A 113 -14.04 11.87 -18.17
N SER A 114 -13.31 10.89 -18.70
CA SER A 114 -13.77 9.51 -18.88
C SER A 114 -13.45 8.68 -17.64
N CYS A 115 -14.47 8.03 -17.07
CA CYS A 115 -14.34 7.37 -15.77
C CYS A 115 -14.63 5.87 -15.82
N VAL A 116 -13.82 5.10 -15.08
CA VAL A 116 -13.94 3.66 -14.88
C VAL A 116 -14.20 3.37 -13.40
N ASP A 117 -15.29 2.66 -13.12
CA ASP A 117 -15.63 2.21 -11.78
C ASP A 117 -14.93 0.89 -11.44
N VAL A 118 -14.34 0.82 -10.25
CA VAL A 118 -13.70 -0.36 -9.66
C VAL A 118 -14.34 -0.61 -8.30
N ILE A 119 -14.90 -1.81 -8.11
CA ILE A 119 -15.66 -2.13 -6.89
C ILE A 119 -14.79 -2.96 -5.94
N LEU A 120 -14.64 -2.49 -4.70
CA LEU A 120 -14.08 -3.28 -3.60
C LEU A 120 -15.21 -3.79 -2.71
N GLY A 121 -15.25 -5.11 -2.51
CA GLY A 121 -16.20 -5.76 -1.62
C GLY A 121 -15.81 -5.61 -0.14
N ASN A 122 -16.68 -6.09 0.76
CA ASN A 122 -16.35 -6.12 2.20
C ASN A 122 -15.38 -7.26 2.51
N ALA A 123 -14.16 -6.93 2.94
CA ALA A 123 -13.16 -7.87 3.45
C ALA A 123 -13.02 -7.88 4.98
N GLY A 124 -13.81 -7.07 5.70
CA GLY A 124 -13.78 -6.95 7.16
C GLY A 124 -12.80 -5.92 7.70
N PHE A 125 -12.12 -5.17 6.82
CA PHE A 125 -11.16 -4.14 7.17
C PHE A 125 -11.64 -2.78 6.65
N HIS A 126 -11.76 -1.81 7.55
CA HIS A 126 -12.53 -0.57 7.31
C HIS A 126 -11.71 0.71 7.48
N ALA A 127 -10.40 0.61 7.66
CA ALA A 127 -9.50 1.77 7.67
C ALA A 127 -8.39 1.55 6.64
N THR A 128 -8.47 2.27 5.53
CA THR A 128 -7.48 2.27 4.45
C THR A 128 -6.13 2.77 4.94
N GLN A 129 -5.06 2.14 4.51
CA GLN A 129 -3.70 2.46 4.97
C GLN A 129 -2.73 2.70 3.82
N THR A 130 -2.88 1.95 2.73
CA THR A 130 -2.15 2.21 1.48
C THR A 130 -3.05 1.96 0.29
N VAL A 131 -2.93 2.80 -0.72
CA VAL A 131 -3.60 2.66 -2.00
C VAL A 131 -2.54 2.57 -3.10
N ARG A 132 -2.78 1.72 -4.10
CA ARG A 132 -1.99 1.64 -5.32
C ARG A 132 -2.91 1.50 -6.51
N VAL A 133 -2.60 2.20 -7.59
CA VAL A 133 -3.42 2.22 -8.81
C VAL A 133 -2.55 1.94 -10.01
N ALA A 134 -2.76 0.82 -10.69
CA ALA A 134 -2.16 0.58 -12.00
C ALA A 134 -3.18 0.89 -13.09
N VAL A 135 -2.77 1.59 -14.14
CA VAL A 135 -3.64 2.00 -15.24
C VAL A 135 -2.95 1.74 -16.58
N GLY A 136 -3.64 1.03 -17.47
CA GLY A 136 -3.22 0.83 -18.85
C GLY A 136 -3.99 1.76 -19.78
N ILE A 137 -3.28 2.66 -20.44
CA ILE A 137 -3.83 3.67 -21.36
C ILE A 137 -3.02 3.66 -22.64
N ASP A 138 -3.68 3.72 -23.80
CA ASP A 138 -3.05 4.13 -25.05
C ASP A 138 -3.34 5.62 -25.27
N HIS A 139 -2.30 6.46 -25.37
CA HIS A 139 -2.43 7.90 -25.63
C HIS A 139 -1.16 8.47 -26.30
N GLY A 140 -1.35 9.44 -27.20
CA GLY A 140 -0.32 10.01 -28.08
C GLY A 140 0.42 11.25 -27.57
N PHE A 141 0.15 11.66 -26.33
CA PHE A 141 0.77 12.80 -25.67
C PHE A 141 0.56 12.67 -24.16
N LEU A 142 1.59 12.85 -23.34
CA LEU A 142 1.44 12.75 -21.88
C LEU A 142 0.99 14.07 -21.26
N GLY A 143 1.52 15.19 -21.77
CA GLY A 143 1.37 16.53 -21.20
C GLY A 143 -0.03 17.15 -21.26
N ASP A 144 -1.02 16.46 -21.81
CA ASP A 144 -2.43 16.84 -21.82
C ASP A 144 -3.30 15.89 -20.97
N LEU A 145 -2.75 14.79 -20.47
CA LEU A 145 -3.48 13.86 -19.63
C LEU A 145 -3.58 14.33 -18.19
N VAL A 146 -4.76 14.11 -17.60
CA VAL A 146 -5.00 14.24 -16.16
C VAL A 146 -5.67 12.99 -15.64
N ILE A 147 -5.16 12.43 -14.54
CA ILE A 147 -5.67 11.20 -13.92
C ILE A 147 -6.04 11.49 -12.48
N LYS A 148 -7.28 11.15 -12.11
CA LYS A 148 -7.80 11.33 -10.75
C LYS A 148 -8.42 10.05 -10.21
N LEU A 149 -8.31 9.86 -8.90
CA LEU A 149 -8.97 8.79 -8.16
C LEU A 149 -10.00 9.37 -7.19
N PHE A 150 -11.16 8.72 -7.15
CA PHE A 150 -12.25 9.04 -6.23
C PHE A 150 -12.56 7.82 -5.35
N SER A 151 -12.66 8.04 -4.05
CA SER A 151 -13.08 7.02 -3.09
C SER A 151 -14.61 6.90 -3.01
N PRO A 152 -15.15 5.83 -2.39
CA PRO A 152 -16.58 5.69 -2.14
C PRO A 152 -17.19 6.82 -1.29
N LEU A 153 -16.38 7.51 -0.49
CA LEU A 153 -16.82 8.66 0.33
C LEU A 153 -16.82 9.99 -0.44
N GLY A 154 -16.32 9.99 -1.68
CA GLY A 154 -16.22 11.17 -2.52
C GLY A 154 -14.93 11.97 -2.34
N THR A 155 -13.96 11.45 -1.57
CA THR A 155 -12.61 12.02 -1.51
C THR A 155 -11.97 11.90 -2.90
N GLU A 156 -11.31 12.97 -3.33
CA GLU A 156 -10.72 13.10 -4.65
C GLU A 156 -9.22 13.39 -4.50
N SER A 157 -8.39 12.66 -5.25
CA SER A 157 -6.95 12.90 -5.32
C SER A 157 -6.45 12.81 -6.75
N THR A 158 -5.68 13.82 -7.16
CA THR A 158 -5.06 13.89 -8.50
C THR A 158 -3.77 13.11 -8.49
N LEU A 159 -3.71 12.05 -9.31
CA LEU A 159 -2.56 11.17 -9.41
C LEU A 159 -1.48 11.75 -10.31
N MET A 160 -1.92 12.34 -11.42
CA MET A 160 -1.07 12.95 -12.43
C MET A 160 -1.84 14.10 -13.05
N SER A 161 -1.19 15.25 -13.14
CA SER A 161 -1.65 16.39 -13.92
C SER A 161 -0.55 16.73 -14.91
N ARG A 162 -0.84 16.60 -16.20
CA ARG A 162 -0.08 17.15 -17.33
C ARG A 162 1.45 17.16 -17.14
N PRO A 163 2.12 15.99 -17.14
CA PRO A 163 3.57 15.89 -16.95
C PRO A 163 4.36 16.90 -17.81
N GLY A 164 5.38 17.51 -17.21
CA GLY A 164 6.21 18.55 -17.84
C GLY A 164 5.60 19.95 -17.85
N VAL A 165 4.51 20.19 -17.12
CA VAL A 165 3.83 21.49 -17.03
C VAL A 165 3.66 21.90 -15.58
N THR A 166 4.20 23.07 -15.21
CA THR A 166 3.78 23.71 -13.95
C THR A 166 2.42 24.39 -14.12
N GLU A 167 1.35 23.78 -13.62
CA GLU A 167 0.00 24.32 -13.76
C GLU A 167 -0.32 25.36 -12.69
N THR A 168 -1.12 26.35 -13.08
CA THR A 168 -1.63 27.38 -12.17
C THR A 168 -3.12 27.24 -11.89
N VAL A 169 -3.79 26.32 -12.62
CA VAL A 169 -5.21 26.02 -12.53
C VAL A 169 -5.43 24.54 -12.84
N ASP A 170 -6.41 23.93 -12.20
CA ASP A 170 -6.88 22.58 -12.52
C ASP A 170 -7.76 22.62 -13.78
N ALA A 171 -7.14 22.81 -14.93
CA ALA A 171 -7.78 22.86 -16.24
C ALA A 171 -6.71 22.77 -17.32
N TYR A 172 -7.11 22.42 -18.54
CA TYR A 172 -6.20 22.53 -19.67
C TYR A 172 -5.80 23.98 -19.91
N TYR A 173 -4.50 24.18 -20.09
CA TYR A 173 -3.89 25.48 -20.32
C TYR A 173 -2.75 25.33 -21.35
N GLY A 174 -3.12 25.26 -22.63
CA GLY A 174 -2.22 25.29 -23.79
C GLY A 174 -1.47 23.99 -24.09
N PRO A 175 -0.78 23.89 -25.23
CA PRO A 175 -0.23 22.63 -25.78
C PRO A 175 1.13 22.24 -25.21
N SER A 176 1.49 22.76 -24.04
CA SER A 176 2.76 22.43 -23.38
C SER A 176 2.66 21.10 -22.63
N GLY A 177 3.81 20.47 -22.41
CA GLY A 177 3.98 19.29 -21.58
C GLY A 177 4.88 18.25 -22.24
N ASP A 178 4.96 17.07 -21.64
CA ASP A 178 5.75 15.97 -22.14
C ASP A 178 5.11 15.34 -23.38
N GLY A 179 5.89 15.21 -24.45
CA GLY A 179 5.43 14.71 -25.76
C GLY A 179 5.64 13.21 -25.96
N SER A 180 5.95 12.47 -24.90
CA SER A 180 6.00 11.01 -24.90
C SER A 180 4.59 10.44 -24.79
N ASN A 181 4.47 9.14 -25.02
CA ASN A 181 3.21 8.42 -25.15
C ASN A 181 3.00 7.45 -23.98
N LEU A 182 1.78 6.97 -23.86
CA LEU A 182 1.45 5.77 -23.07
C LEU A 182 0.95 4.66 -23.98
N THR A 183 1.24 3.42 -23.59
CA THR A 183 0.61 2.23 -24.17
C THR A 183 -0.04 1.37 -23.11
N SER A 184 -1.22 0.84 -23.41
CA SER A 184 -1.96 -0.07 -22.54
C SER A 184 -1.21 -1.38 -22.27
N THR A 185 -0.26 -1.74 -23.14
CA THR A 185 0.59 -2.93 -22.99
C THR A 185 1.64 -2.78 -21.89
N HIS A 186 1.90 -1.56 -21.41
CA HIS A 186 2.86 -1.26 -20.34
C HIS A 186 2.21 -0.29 -19.31
N PRO A 187 1.33 -0.80 -18.44
CA PRO A 187 0.62 0.03 -17.47
C PRO A 187 1.57 0.77 -16.51
N VAL A 188 1.23 2.02 -16.21
CA VAL A 188 1.89 2.81 -15.15
C VAL A 188 1.19 2.61 -13.82
N THR A 189 1.93 2.66 -12.72
CA THR A 189 1.44 2.43 -11.36
C THR A 189 1.67 3.65 -10.48
N PHE A 190 0.62 4.15 -9.85
CA PHE A 190 0.66 5.18 -8.82
C PHE A 190 0.74 4.56 -7.43
N ARG A 191 1.70 5.02 -6.62
CA ARG A 191 1.93 4.59 -5.23
C ARG A 191 2.80 5.61 -4.49
N ASP A 192 2.49 5.89 -3.23
CA ASP A 192 3.20 6.94 -2.47
C ASP A 192 4.69 6.65 -2.20
N ASP A 193 5.07 5.36 -2.20
CA ASP A 193 6.46 4.92 -1.97
C ASP A 193 7.25 4.70 -3.28
N ALA A 194 6.76 5.24 -4.41
CA ALA A 194 7.50 5.27 -5.66
C ALA A 194 8.68 6.26 -5.60
N GLY A 195 9.71 6.02 -6.43
CA GLY A 195 10.88 6.88 -6.52
C GLY A 195 10.74 8.04 -7.52
N ASP A 196 9.82 7.92 -8.47
CA ASP A 196 9.65 8.86 -9.58
C ASP A 196 8.38 9.70 -9.39
N SER A 197 8.44 10.99 -9.71
CA SER A 197 7.26 11.86 -9.69
C SER A 197 6.41 11.63 -10.94
N ALA A 198 5.09 11.65 -10.81
CA ALA A 198 4.20 11.66 -11.98
C ALA A 198 4.45 12.89 -12.89
N GLU A 199 4.95 14.00 -12.35
CA GLU A 199 5.35 15.19 -13.12
C GLU A 199 6.48 14.92 -14.11
N ASP A 200 7.37 13.99 -13.75
CA ASP A 200 8.59 13.67 -14.51
C ASP A 200 8.36 12.47 -15.44
N MET A 201 7.11 12.05 -15.65
CA MET A 201 6.79 10.92 -16.52
C MET A 201 7.16 11.23 -17.98
N GLY A 202 8.02 10.39 -18.57
CA GLY A 202 8.51 10.58 -19.94
C GLY A 202 9.75 11.48 -20.06
N ASP A 203 10.21 12.13 -18.99
CA ASP A 203 11.31 13.12 -19.05
C ASP A 203 12.68 12.55 -19.48
N SER A 204 12.83 11.23 -19.44
CA SER A 204 14.06 10.50 -19.71
C SER A 204 14.13 9.91 -21.11
N ILE A 205 13.10 10.09 -21.92
CA ILE A 205 12.95 9.54 -23.28
C ILE A 205 12.70 10.64 -24.31
N ALA A 206 12.73 10.27 -25.59
CA ALA A 206 12.46 11.18 -26.69
C ALA A 206 10.96 11.35 -26.92
N TRP A 207 10.61 12.42 -27.63
CA TRP A 207 9.27 12.66 -28.14
C TRP A 207 8.72 11.43 -28.86
N ASN A 208 7.45 11.07 -28.62
CA ASN A 208 6.71 9.90 -29.13
C ASN A 208 7.17 8.51 -28.67
N GLU A 209 8.24 8.40 -27.88
CA GLU A 209 8.56 7.15 -27.19
C GLU A 209 7.53 6.91 -26.09
N GLU A 210 7.43 5.67 -25.61
CA GLU A 210 6.38 5.24 -24.69
C GLU A 210 6.94 5.14 -23.27
N ALA A 211 6.45 5.96 -22.34
CA ALA A 211 6.83 5.91 -20.93
C ALA A 211 6.52 4.54 -20.32
N CYS A 212 7.29 4.14 -19.30
CA CYS A 212 7.35 2.78 -18.73
C CYS A 212 7.92 1.72 -19.68
N LYS A 213 7.52 1.68 -20.96
CA LYS A 213 8.04 0.71 -21.92
C LYS A 213 9.50 1.00 -22.30
N ASP A 214 9.80 2.24 -22.67
CA ASP A 214 11.09 2.61 -23.26
C ASP A 214 12.11 3.10 -22.22
N ASP A 215 11.65 3.57 -21.05
CA ASP A 215 12.51 4.01 -19.93
C ASP A 215 12.54 3.07 -18.72
N ALA A 216 11.69 2.03 -18.70
CA ALA A 216 11.49 1.11 -17.56
C ALA A 216 11.07 1.79 -16.24
N ARG A 217 10.56 3.03 -16.29
CA ARG A 217 10.01 3.75 -15.14
C ARG A 217 8.50 3.59 -15.16
N CYS A 218 7.99 2.72 -14.30
CA CYS A 218 6.56 2.36 -14.30
C CYS A 218 5.85 2.67 -13.00
N ASN A 219 6.56 3.23 -12.00
CA ASN A 219 6.02 3.46 -10.66
C ASN A 219 6.23 4.93 -10.30
N TYR A 220 5.13 5.64 -10.05
CA TYR A 220 5.12 7.07 -9.83
C TYR A 220 4.40 7.41 -8.52
N PHE A 221 4.94 8.36 -7.76
CA PHE A 221 4.18 9.01 -6.70
C PHE A 221 3.37 10.15 -7.32
N THR A 222 2.29 10.54 -6.65
CA THR A 222 1.32 11.49 -7.21
C THR A 222 1.93 12.88 -7.39
N SER A 223 1.61 13.53 -8.51
CA SER A 223 1.84 14.96 -8.70
C SER A 223 0.51 15.62 -9.05
N PRO A 224 -0.18 16.25 -8.07
CA PRO A 224 -1.50 16.81 -8.31
C PRO A 224 -1.48 18.13 -9.09
N GLY A 225 -0.33 18.79 -9.22
CA GLY A 225 -0.24 20.12 -9.84
C GLY A 225 -1.16 21.12 -9.13
N ALA A 226 -2.05 21.75 -9.90
CA ALA A 226 -3.11 22.62 -9.38
C ALA A 226 -4.43 21.88 -9.04
N GLY A 227 -4.49 20.57 -9.30
CA GLY A 227 -5.62 19.70 -8.99
C GLY A 227 -5.79 19.41 -7.49
N PRO A 228 -6.93 18.83 -7.10
CA PRO A 228 -7.22 18.46 -5.73
C PRO A 228 -6.39 17.29 -5.23
N GLY A 229 -6.29 17.18 -3.91
CA GLY A 229 -5.52 16.16 -3.22
C GLY A 229 -4.04 16.53 -3.07
N SER A 230 -3.32 15.64 -2.40
CA SER A 230 -1.89 15.71 -2.18
C SER A 230 -1.20 14.40 -2.51
N SER A 231 -1.84 13.26 -2.19
CA SER A 231 -1.27 11.92 -2.36
C SER A 231 -2.31 10.81 -2.20
N LEU A 232 -1.92 9.56 -2.43
CA LEU A 232 -2.79 8.43 -2.16
C LEU A 232 -3.06 8.24 -0.65
N ALA A 233 -2.26 8.87 0.22
CA ALA A 233 -2.52 8.95 1.65
C ALA A 233 -3.74 9.81 2.01
N ASP A 234 -4.30 10.59 1.06
CA ASP A 234 -5.56 11.32 1.27
C ASP A 234 -6.73 10.38 1.61
N PHE A 235 -6.63 9.10 1.24
CA PHE A 235 -7.65 8.08 1.51
C PHE A 235 -7.45 7.34 2.84
N ASN A 236 -6.38 7.62 3.59
CA ASN A 236 -6.07 6.87 4.80
C ASN A 236 -7.15 7.04 5.88
N GLY A 237 -7.54 5.93 6.50
CA GLY A 237 -8.62 5.84 7.48
C GLY A 237 -10.02 5.70 6.89
N GLU A 238 -10.19 5.82 5.57
CA GLU A 238 -11.50 5.62 4.93
C GLU A 238 -11.85 4.14 4.80
N ASP A 239 -13.15 3.83 4.85
CA ASP A 239 -13.65 2.49 4.55
C ASP A 239 -13.45 2.20 3.05
N PRO A 240 -12.65 1.20 2.67
CA PRO A 240 -12.38 0.90 1.27
C PRO A 240 -13.59 0.29 0.54
N VAL A 241 -14.62 -0.14 1.27
CA VAL A 241 -15.78 -0.84 0.69
C VAL A 241 -16.63 0.10 -0.16
N GLY A 242 -16.81 -0.27 -1.43
CA GLY A 242 -17.71 0.43 -2.33
C GLY A 242 -17.12 0.67 -3.72
N THR A 243 -17.70 1.66 -4.40
CA THR A 243 -17.29 2.06 -5.74
C THR A 243 -16.17 3.09 -5.64
N TRP A 244 -14.99 2.68 -6.05
CA TRP A 244 -13.90 3.58 -6.42
C TRP A 244 -14.03 3.94 -7.89
N ARG A 245 -13.53 5.11 -8.26
CA ARG A 245 -13.60 5.59 -9.63
C ARG A 245 -12.28 6.21 -10.04
N LEU A 246 -11.69 5.70 -11.13
CA LEU A 246 -10.56 6.33 -11.80
C LEU A 246 -11.09 7.12 -12.99
N CYS A 247 -10.72 8.39 -13.09
CA CYS A 247 -11.09 9.24 -14.22
C CYS A 247 -9.84 9.74 -14.93
N VAL A 248 -9.90 9.77 -16.26
CA VAL A 248 -8.86 10.26 -17.14
C VAL A 248 -9.44 11.34 -18.04
N ALA A 249 -8.80 12.49 -18.12
CA ALA A 249 -9.12 13.54 -19.05
C ALA A 249 -7.99 13.70 -20.07
N ASP A 250 -8.37 14.07 -21.28
CA ASP A 250 -7.46 14.63 -22.27
C ASP A 250 -7.79 16.13 -22.40
N GLY A 251 -6.77 16.95 -22.16
CA GLY A 251 -6.86 18.39 -22.21
C GLY A 251 -6.80 18.97 -23.63
N ASP A 252 -6.19 18.27 -24.59
CA ASP A 252 -6.15 18.71 -25.99
C ASP A 252 -7.10 17.86 -26.85
N ASN A 253 -7.39 18.30 -28.07
CA ASN A 253 -8.22 17.56 -29.02
C ASN A 253 -7.43 17.02 -30.22
N GLY A 254 -6.11 17.23 -30.19
CA GLY A 254 -5.19 16.79 -31.24
C GLY A 254 -4.80 15.32 -31.11
N ASP A 255 -4.79 14.83 -29.88
CA ASP A 255 -4.49 13.46 -29.52
C ASP A 255 -5.76 12.81 -28.99
N SER A 256 -5.86 11.50 -29.13
CA SER A 256 -7.00 10.76 -28.61
C SER A 256 -6.49 9.42 -28.13
N GLY A 257 -7.15 8.86 -27.12
CA GLY A 257 -6.72 7.61 -26.56
C GLY A 257 -7.83 6.84 -25.88
N SER A 258 -7.43 5.78 -25.20
CA SER A 258 -8.34 4.88 -24.51
C SER A 258 -7.77 4.31 -23.24
N ILE A 259 -8.64 4.13 -22.25
CA ILE A 259 -8.37 3.34 -21.05
C ILE A 259 -8.64 1.87 -21.38
N ASP A 260 -7.65 1.02 -21.18
CA ASP A 260 -7.75 -0.42 -21.38
C ASP A 260 -7.96 -1.18 -20.07
N SER A 261 -7.26 -0.77 -19.01
CA SER A 261 -7.33 -1.42 -17.71
C SER A 261 -7.11 -0.46 -16.53
N VAL A 262 -7.73 -0.80 -15.41
CA VAL A 262 -7.52 -0.20 -14.08
C VAL A 262 -7.43 -1.33 -13.06
N THR A 263 -6.36 -1.34 -12.27
CA THR A 263 -6.21 -2.20 -11.11
C THR A 263 -6.01 -1.33 -9.87
N LEU A 264 -6.93 -1.45 -8.92
CA LEU A 264 -6.86 -0.81 -7.62
C LEU A 264 -6.46 -1.85 -6.58
N SER A 265 -5.43 -1.55 -5.80
CA SER A 265 -4.99 -2.36 -4.66
C SER A 265 -5.05 -1.51 -3.40
N VAL A 266 -5.87 -1.91 -2.43
CA VAL A 266 -6.02 -1.21 -1.15
C VAL A 266 -5.67 -2.16 -0.01
N LEU A 267 -4.73 -1.75 0.83
CA LEU A 267 -4.47 -2.42 2.10
C LEU A 267 -5.16 -1.62 3.21
N ALA A 268 -5.95 -2.31 4.03
CA ALA A 268 -6.73 -1.74 5.12
C ALA A 268 -6.68 -2.66 6.34
N TRP A 269 -6.78 -2.12 7.56
CA TRP A 269 -6.91 -2.90 8.79
C TRP A 269 -7.60 -2.14 9.92
#